data_AF-A0A0N0P9V3-F1
#
_entry.id   AF-A0A0N0P9V3-F1
#
_cell.length_a   1.000
_cell.length_b   1.000
_cell.length_c   1.000
_cell.angle_alpha   90.00
_cell.angle_beta   90.00
_cell.angle_gamma   90.00
#
_symmetry.space_group_name_H-M   'P 1'
#
loop_
_entity.id
_entity.type
_entity.pdbx_description
1 polymer ?
#
loop_
_entity_poly.entity_id
_entity_poly.type
_entity_poly.pdbx_seq_one_letter_code
_entity_poly.pdbx_strand_id
1 'polypeptide(L)'
;MTRFHYQVKCQNDQASCLDPAGPLYSGLISFKNGVSPECAKQVDVIHTDPGGYGIADRAGTADFWPNYEGGKTVQPGCLRGNFPLLSEEGLCSHIASWRYFAETINDCNCFPAASAPDYATWSSTNGTTNSTIYMGEYLSPEARGNYYLVTNDRSLYGIGEEGTDPNNRIDN
;
A
#
# COMPACT_ATOMS: atom_id res chain seq x y z
N MET A 1 -12.95 2.02 -48.49
CA MET A 1 -11.71 1.66 -47.79
C MET A 1 -11.95 1.76 -46.29
N THR A 2 -12.08 0.62 -45.63
CA THR A 2 -12.41 0.49 -44.22
C THR A 2 -11.16 0.75 -43.38
N ARG A 3 -11.10 1.87 -42.66
CA ARG A 3 -10.08 2.08 -41.62
C ARG A 3 -10.53 1.34 -40.37
N PHE A 4 -9.90 0.20 -40.10
CA PHE A 4 -9.94 -0.43 -38.78
C PHE A 4 -9.18 0.46 -37.80
N HIS A 5 -9.91 1.27 -37.02
CA HIS A 5 -9.38 1.78 -35.77
C HIS A 5 -9.46 0.63 -34.77
N TYR A 6 -8.37 -0.13 -34.61
CA TYR A 6 -8.17 -0.91 -33.39
C TYR A 6 -7.92 0.08 -32.25
N GLN A 7 -8.99 0.57 -31.64
CA GLN A 7 -8.90 1.01 -30.26
C GLN A 7 -8.73 -0.27 -29.43
N VAL A 8 -7.52 -0.52 -28.96
CA VAL A 8 -7.35 -1.37 -27.79
C VAL A 8 -7.96 -0.57 -26.63
N LYS A 9 -9.25 -0.78 -26.37
CA LYS A 9 -9.82 -0.44 -25.07
C LYS A 9 -9.23 -1.46 -24.08
N CYS A 10 -8.16 -1.09 -23.40
CA CYS A 10 -7.82 -1.75 -22.14
C CYS A 10 -9.04 -1.57 -21.23
N GLN A 11 -9.67 -2.67 -20.83
CA GLN A 11 -10.90 -2.65 -20.05
C GLN A 11 -10.63 -2.51 -18.53
N ASN A 12 -9.37 -2.29 -18.13
CA ASN A 12 -8.96 -2.04 -16.75
C ASN A 12 -8.12 -0.75 -16.69
N ASP A 13 -8.75 0.37 -16.33
CA ASP A 13 -8.06 1.63 -16.06
C ASP A 13 -7.60 1.67 -14.58
N GLN A 14 -6.81 0.67 -14.15
CA GLN A 14 -6.24 0.58 -12.81
C GLN A 14 -4.71 0.68 -12.85
N ALA A 15 -4.11 1.37 -11.87
CA ALA A 15 -2.68 1.39 -11.65
C ALA A 15 -2.34 1.10 -10.18
N SER A 16 -1.62 0.01 -9.93
CA SER A 16 -1.08 -0.34 -8.61
C SER A 16 0.34 0.22 -8.44
N CYS A 17 0.53 0.99 -7.40
CA CYS A 17 1.75 1.74 -7.12
C CYS A 17 2.38 1.20 -5.82
N LEU A 18 3.50 0.48 -5.96
CA LEU A 18 4.12 -0.27 -4.88
C LEU A 18 5.22 0.57 -4.24
N ASP A 19 4.92 1.09 -3.04
CA ASP A 19 5.74 1.98 -2.23
C ASP A 19 6.49 3.05 -3.05
N PRO A 20 5.79 4.00 -3.67
CA PRO A 20 6.40 4.97 -4.59
C PRO A 20 7.54 5.74 -3.93
N ALA A 21 8.66 5.86 -4.61
CA ALA A 21 9.85 6.51 -4.07
C ALA A 21 9.57 7.97 -3.66
N GLY A 22 9.87 8.31 -2.41
CA GLY A 22 9.76 9.64 -1.84
C GLY A 22 10.86 10.63 -2.26
N PRO A 23 12.15 10.25 -2.27
CA PRO A 23 13.22 11.15 -2.68
C PRO A 23 12.96 11.74 -4.07
N LEU A 24 12.96 13.08 -4.16
CA LEU A 24 12.64 13.89 -5.35
C LEU A 24 11.14 14.04 -5.70
N TYR A 25 10.21 13.35 -5.03
CA TYR A 25 8.78 13.41 -5.35
C TYR A 25 7.89 13.93 -4.21
N SER A 26 8.36 13.93 -2.96
CA SER A 26 7.68 14.54 -1.79
C SER A 26 8.35 15.83 -1.28
N GLY A 27 7.56 16.77 -0.74
CA GLY A 27 8.04 18.02 -0.13
C GLY A 27 8.13 19.26 -1.06
N LEU A 28 8.82 20.31 -0.58
CA LEU A 28 8.91 21.65 -1.21
C LEU A 28 9.56 21.69 -2.61
N ILE A 29 10.24 20.61 -3.00
CA ILE A 29 10.89 20.44 -4.32
C ILE A 29 10.27 19.22 -5.01
N SER A 30 8.95 19.16 -5.07
CA SER A 30 8.25 18.12 -5.81
C SER A 30 8.32 18.43 -7.32
N PHE A 31 8.99 17.57 -8.09
CA PHE A 31 8.80 17.56 -9.52
C PHE A 31 7.34 17.10 -9.77
N LYS A 32 6.57 17.89 -10.53
CA LYS A 32 5.12 17.73 -10.79
C LYS A 32 4.67 16.38 -11.44
N ASN A 33 5.49 15.32 -11.39
CA ASN A 33 5.30 14.06 -12.11
C ASN A 33 5.43 12.83 -11.18
N GLY A 34 4.93 12.89 -9.94
CA GLY A 34 4.82 11.73 -9.05
C GLY A 34 3.55 10.91 -9.29
N VAL A 35 3.33 9.87 -8.47
CA VAL A 35 2.05 9.15 -8.45
C VAL A 35 0.94 10.11 -8.04
N SER A 36 -0.19 10.05 -8.75
CA SER A 36 -1.35 10.90 -8.52
C SER A 36 -2.65 10.14 -8.79
N PRO A 37 -3.78 10.51 -8.16
CA PRO A 37 -5.05 9.83 -8.39
C PRO A 37 -5.55 9.92 -9.85
N GLU A 38 -5.06 10.88 -10.62
CA GLU A 38 -5.42 11.11 -12.02
C GLU A 38 -4.63 10.22 -13.02
N CYS A 39 -3.67 9.42 -12.55
CA CYS A 39 -2.86 8.55 -13.42
C CYS A 39 -3.67 7.43 -14.09
N ALA A 40 -4.80 7.03 -13.51
CA ALA A 40 -5.74 6.04 -14.04
C ALA A 40 -7.16 6.30 -13.48
N LYS A 41 -8.17 5.49 -13.84
CA LYS A 41 -9.50 5.62 -13.20
C LYS A 41 -9.49 5.16 -11.74
N GLN A 42 -8.61 4.21 -11.44
CA GLN A 42 -8.37 3.67 -10.12
C GLN A 42 -6.86 3.59 -9.90
N VAL A 43 -6.37 4.20 -8.83
CA VAL A 43 -4.97 4.16 -8.43
C VAL A 43 -4.90 3.67 -7.00
N ASP A 44 -4.37 2.47 -6.78
CA ASP A 44 -4.04 1.97 -5.44
C ASP A 44 -2.55 2.15 -5.15
N VAL A 45 -2.25 2.60 -3.94
CA VAL A 45 -0.88 2.75 -3.46
C VAL A 45 -0.68 1.88 -2.23
N ILE A 46 0.39 1.10 -2.19
CA ILE A 46 0.76 0.28 -1.03
C ILE A 46 1.98 0.92 -0.38
N HIS A 47 1.82 1.51 0.81
CA HIS A 47 2.87 2.21 1.54
C HIS A 47 3.51 1.29 2.59
N THR A 48 4.69 0.76 2.30
CA THR A 48 5.41 -0.14 3.23
C THR A 48 6.64 0.48 3.86
N ASP A 49 7.21 1.54 3.28
CA ASP A 49 8.32 2.31 3.87
C ASP A 49 8.06 3.84 3.84
N PRO A 50 6.89 4.32 4.32
CA PRO A 50 6.58 5.74 4.32
C PRO A 50 7.59 6.52 5.18
N GLY A 51 8.21 7.56 4.62
CA GLY A 51 9.22 8.36 5.31
C GLY A 51 10.60 7.70 5.40
N GLY A 52 10.78 6.51 4.82
CA GLY A 52 12.06 5.92 4.46
C GLY A 52 12.39 6.22 3.00
N TYR A 53 12.36 5.19 2.15
CA TYR A 53 12.45 5.32 0.69
C TYR A 53 11.11 5.67 0.06
N GLY A 54 9.98 5.33 0.68
CA GLY A 54 8.63 5.58 0.17
C GLY A 54 8.06 6.96 0.54
N ILE A 55 7.10 7.45 -0.24
CA ILE A 55 6.30 8.63 0.09
C ILE A 55 5.47 8.38 1.37
N ALA A 56 5.40 9.39 2.24
CA ALA A 56 4.57 9.38 3.45
C ALA A 56 3.19 10.01 3.24
N ASP A 57 3.00 10.70 2.12
CA ASP A 57 1.72 11.32 1.74
C ASP A 57 0.90 10.34 0.91
N ARG A 58 -0.43 10.44 1.06
CA ARG A 58 -1.36 9.78 0.14
C ARG A 58 -1.16 10.27 -1.30
N ALA A 59 -1.28 9.34 -2.24
CA ALA A 59 -1.11 9.62 -3.66
C ALA A 59 -2.12 8.88 -4.56
N GLY A 60 -2.86 7.92 -4.01
CA GLY A 60 -3.83 7.12 -4.74
C GLY A 60 -5.26 7.63 -4.67
N THR A 61 -6.13 6.97 -5.42
CA THR A 61 -7.55 6.93 -5.10
C THR A 61 -7.80 6.13 -3.83
N ALA A 62 -7.02 5.05 -3.61
CA ALA A 62 -6.99 4.25 -2.40
C ALA A 62 -5.54 4.07 -1.94
N ASP A 63 -5.25 4.35 -0.68
CA ASP A 63 -3.93 4.22 -0.09
C ASP A 63 -3.97 3.16 1.01
N PHE A 64 -3.18 2.11 0.85
CA PHE A 64 -3.05 1.01 1.80
C PHE A 64 -1.80 1.19 2.65
N TRP A 65 -1.95 0.98 3.95
CA TRP A 65 -0.93 1.25 4.96
C TRP A 65 -0.61 -0.01 5.80
N PRO A 66 0.00 -1.05 5.20
CA PRO A 66 0.40 -2.25 5.95
C PRO A 66 1.33 -1.90 7.11
N ASN A 67 0.96 -2.37 8.30
CA ASN A 67 1.73 -2.25 9.54
C ASN A 67 2.09 -0.80 9.92
N TYR A 68 1.42 0.21 9.36
CA TYR A 68 1.77 1.61 9.53
C TYR A 68 1.68 2.08 10.98
N GLU A 69 2.70 2.78 11.48
CA GLU A 69 2.79 3.18 12.89
C GLU A 69 2.49 4.67 13.15
N GLY A 70 1.96 5.39 12.16
CA GLY A 70 1.74 6.84 12.27
C GLY A 70 2.96 7.70 11.90
N GLY A 71 3.94 7.12 11.22
CA GLY A 71 5.15 7.79 10.75
C GLY A 71 6.09 6.84 10.01
N LYS A 72 7.40 7.00 10.20
CA LYS A 72 8.38 6.05 9.64
C LYS A 72 8.07 4.64 10.15
N THR A 73 7.78 3.74 9.22
CA THR A 73 7.28 2.40 9.51
C THR A 73 8.33 1.35 9.13
N VAL A 74 8.50 0.33 9.97
CA VAL A 74 9.34 -0.83 9.65
C VAL A 74 8.45 -2.06 9.58
N GLN A 75 8.44 -2.73 8.43
CA GLN A 75 7.58 -3.89 8.22
C GLN A 75 8.04 -5.09 9.07
N PRO A 76 7.13 -5.95 9.55
CA PRO A 76 7.48 -7.19 10.24
C PRO A 76 8.48 -8.03 9.41
N GLY A 77 9.50 -8.58 10.08
CA GLY A 77 10.58 -9.34 9.44
C GLY A 77 11.73 -8.49 8.91
N CYS A 78 11.62 -7.15 8.96
CA CYS A 78 12.71 -6.23 8.65
C CYS A 78 13.40 -5.73 9.93
N LEU A 79 14.73 -5.59 9.86
CA LEU A 79 15.51 -5.12 11.00
C LEU A 79 15.31 -3.62 11.23
N ARG A 80 15.20 -3.22 12.51
CA ARG A 80 15.24 -1.81 12.92
C ARG A 80 16.69 -1.37 13.09
N GLY A 81 17.09 -0.30 12.43
CA GLY A 81 18.45 0.23 12.56
C GLY A 81 18.85 1.23 11.47
N ASN A 82 20.08 1.70 11.58
CA ASN A 82 20.71 2.53 10.56
C ASN A 82 21.57 1.63 9.68
N PHE A 83 21.07 1.34 8.48
CA PHE A 83 21.78 0.55 7.48
C PHE A 83 22.39 1.45 6.41
N PRO A 84 23.45 1.01 5.73
CA PRO A 84 23.96 1.71 4.55
C PRO A 84 22.85 1.96 3.53
N LEU A 85 22.92 3.09 2.82
CA LEU A 85 21.99 3.39 1.74
C LEU A 85 22.00 2.25 0.71
N LEU A 86 20.81 1.83 0.29
CA LEU A 86 20.58 0.74 -0.68
C LEU A 86 21.13 -0.63 -0.26
N SER A 87 21.43 -0.84 1.03
CA SER A 87 21.67 -2.19 1.57
C SER A 87 20.39 -3.03 1.56
N GLU A 88 20.53 -4.34 1.61
CA GLU A 88 19.41 -5.28 1.66
C GLU A 88 18.53 -5.01 2.90
N GLU A 89 19.17 -4.80 4.06
CA GLU A 89 18.48 -4.48 5.31
C GLU A 89 17.77 -3.12 5.23
N GLY A 90 18.43 -2.12 4.60
CA GLY A 90 17.86 -0.79 4.42
C GLY A 90 16.65 -0.79 3.48
N LEU A 91 16.63 -1.63 2.45
CA LEU A 91 15.55 -1.72 1.47
C LEU A 91 14.42 -2.68 1.87
N CYS A 92 14.57 -3.41 2.98
CA CYS A 92 13.65 -4.48 3.35
C CYS A 92 12.18 -4.03 3.39
N SER A 93 11.85 -2.95 4.10
CA SER A 93 10.48 -2.41 4.16
C SER A 93 9.97 -1.95 2.79
N HIS A 94 10.83 -1.32 1.98
CA HIS A 94 10.48 -0.82 0.65
C HIS A 94 10.11 -1.97 -0.30
N ILE A 95 10.88 -3.06 -0.24
CA ILE A 95 10.70 -4.30 -1.02
C ILE A 95 9.44 -5.08 -0.58
N ALA A 96 8.95 -4.89 0.65
CA ALA A 96 7.78 -5.61 1.15
C ALA A 96 6.51 -5.34 0.31
N SER A 97 6.36 -4.14 -0.27
CA SER A 97 5.21 -3.75 -1.09
C SER A 97 4.91 -4.72 -2.22
N TRP A 98 5.91 -5.07 -3.03
CA TRP A 98 5.72 -6.00 -4.14
C TRP A 98 5.55 -7.45 -3.67
N ARG A 99 6.13 -7.82 -2.52
CA ARG A 99 5.93 -9.16 -1.93
C ARG A 99 4.48 -9.34 -1.48
N TYR A 100 3.91 -8.34 -0.81
CA TYR A 100 2.50 -8.35 -0.44
C TYR A 100 1.61 -8.38 -1.69
N PHE A 101 1.89 -7.52 -2.67
CA PHE A 101 1.13 -7.52 -3.92
C PHE A 101 1.17 -8.87 -4.64
N ALA A 102 2.33 -9.53 -4.71
CA ALA A 102 2.48 -10.82 -5.37
C ALA A 102 1.60 -11.93 -4.76
N GLU A 103 1.33 -11.90 -3.45
CA GLU A 103 0.42 -12.86 -2.81
C GLU A 103 -1.03 -12.65 -3.26
N THR A 104 -1.44 -11.39 -3.50
CA THR A 104 -2.81 -11.02 -3.90
C THR A 104 -3.22 -11.59 -5.26
N ILE A 105 -2.23 -11.91 -6.11
CA ILE A 105 -2.44 -12.52 -7.43
C ILE A 105 -3.02 -13.93 -7.29
N ASN A 106 -2.61 -14.67 -6.25
CA ASN A 106 -3.03 -16.05 -6.03
C ASN A 106 -4.25 -16.16 -5.11
N ASP A 107 -4.42 -15.23 -4.18
CA ASP A 107 -5.57 -15.15 -3.28
C ASP A 107 -6.02 -13.70 -3.12
N CYS A 108 -7.19 -13.37 -3.66
CA CYS A 108 -7.73 -12.01 -3.57
C CYS A 108 -8.24 -11.64 -2.17
N ASN A 109 -8.33 -12.58 -1.23
CA ASN A 109 -8.89 -12.36 0.11
C ASN A 109 -7.83 -12.30 1.22
N CYS A 110 -6.53 -12.38 0.89
CA CYS A 110 -5.47 -12.54 1.90
C CYS A 110 -5.17 -11.25 2.70
N PHE A 111 -5.50 -10.07 2.16
CA PHE A 111 -5.25 -8.76 2.81
C PHE A 111 -6.51 -7.90 2.90
N PRO A 112 -7.51 -8.25 3.74
CA PRO A 112 -8.55 -7.29 4.08
C PRO A 112 -7.95 -6.11 4.83
N ALA A 113 -8.39 -4.91 4.49
CA ALA A 113 -7.90 -3.67 5.04
C ALA A 113 -9.06 -2.77 5.48
N ALA A 114 -8.96 -2.27 6.70
CA ALA A 114 -10.01 -1.47 7.34
C ALA A 114 -9.93 -0.01 6.89
N SER A 115 -11.05 0.52 6.40
CA SER A 115 -11.18 1.94 6.09
C SER A 115 -11.15 2.78 7.36
N ALA A 116 -10.31 3.81 7.40
CA ALA A 116 -10.31 4.82 8.45
C ALA A 116 -9.83 6.17 7.91
N PRO A 117 -10.26 7.32 8.50
CA PRO A 117 -9.78 8.62 8.07
C PRO A 117 -8.26 8.78 8.26
N ASP A 118 -7.72 8.25 9.36
CA ASP A 118 -6.31 8.28 9.72
C ASP A 118 -5.93 7.09 10.61
N TYR A 119 -4.62 6.90 10.81
CA TYR A 119 -4.06 5.83 11.64
C TYR A 119 -4.55 5.88 13.09
N ALA A 120 -4.65 7.09 13.67
CA ALA A 120 -5.07 7.24 15.06
C ALA A 120 -6.51 6.73 15.28
N THR A 121 -7.39 6.97 14.31
CA THR A 121 -8.77 6.47 14.33
C THR A 121 -8.80 4.95 14.18
N TRP A 122 -8.06 4.39 13.22
CA TRP A 122 -7.97 2.93 13.06
C TRP A 122 -7.45 2.24 14.34
N SER A 123 -6.38 2.79 14.93
CA SER A 123 -5.78 2.28 16.16
C SER A 123 -6.73 2.37 17.35
N SER A 124 -7.34 3.54 17.60
CA SER A 124 -8.22 3.75 18.77
C SER A 124 -9.56 3.00 18.69
N THR A 125 -9.96 2.57 17.50
CA THR A 125 -11.18 1.77 17.27
C THR A 125 -10.92 0.27 17.18
N ASN A 126 -9.68 -0.18 17.41
CA ASN A 126 -9.26 -1.57 17.23
C ASN A 126 -9.67 -2.12 15.86
N GLY A 127 -9.49 -1.33 14.80
CA GLY A 127 -9.84 -1.75 13.44
C GLY A 127 -11.32 -1.76 13.10
N THR A 128 -12.20 -1.40 14.05
CA THR A 128 -13.65 -1.43 13.82
C THR A 128 -14.05 -0.43 12.73
N THR A 129 -14.61 -0.94 11.64
CA THR A 129 -15.06 -0.14 10.50
C THR A 129 -16.29 -0.75 9.84
N ASN A 130 -17.05 0.07 9.11
CA ASN A 130 -18.17 -0.39 8.29
C ASN A 130 -17.75 -0.70 6.85
N SER A 131 -16.48 -0.51 6.51
CA SER A 131 -15.95 -0.66 5.15
C SER A 131 -14.57 -1.32 5.20
N THR A 132 -14.53 -2.57 4.76
CA THR A 132 -13.31 -3.34 4.54
C THR A 132 -13.20 -3.62 3.06
N ILE A 133 -12.02 -3.41 2.49
CA ILE A 133 -11.71 -3.80 1.11
C ILE A 133 -10.44 -4.64 1.11
N TYR A 134 -10.20 -5.35 0.02
CA TYR A 134 -9.00 -6.15 -0.14
C TYR A 134 -7.92 -5.37 -0.90
N MET A 135 -6.71 -5.37 -0.35
CA MET A 135 -5.53 -4.80 -0.99
C MET A 135 -5.07 -5.70 -2.15
N GLY A 136 -4.61 -5.11 -3.26
CA GLY A 136 -3.91 -5.82 -4.34
C GLY A 136 -4.62 -5.82 -5.69
N GLU A 137 -4.33 -6.86 -6.49
CA GLU A 137 -4.72 -6.97 -7.92
C GLU A 137 -6.23 -6.79 -8.16
N TYR A 138 -7.08 -7.34 -7.29
CA TYR A 138 -8.54 -7.36 -7.46
C TYR A 138 -9.25 -6.24 -6.68
N LEU A 139 -8.74 -5.02 -6.82
CA LEU A 139 -9.25 -3.86 -6.10
C LEU A 139 -10.70 -3.54 -6.43
N SER A 140 -11.49 -3.23 -5.40
CA SER A 140 -12.86 -2.74 -5.56
C SER A 140 -12.88 -1.39 -6.32
N PRO A 141 -13.73 -1.21 -7.34
CA PRO A 141 -13.91 0.07 -8.03
C PRO A 141 -14.37 1.22 -7.11
N GLU A 142 -14.97 0.90 -5.97
CA GLU A 142 -15.43 1.83 -4.95
C GLU A 142 -14.34 2.22 -3.94
N ALA A 143 -13.16 1.57 -3.99
CA ALA A 143 -12.06 1.81 -3.06
C ALA A 143 -11.61 3.26 -3.08
N ARG A 144 -11.85 4.00 -1.99
CA ARG A 144 -11.48 5.41 -1.85
C ARG A 144 -11.01 5.71 -0.44
N GLY A 145 -9.86 6.38 -0.32
CA GLY A 145 -9.34 6.83 0.97
C GLY A 145 -8.23 5.94 1.54
N ASN A 146 -8.09 5.94 2.87
CA ASN A 146 -7.03 5.21 3.55
C ASN A 146 -7.54 3.88 4.10
N TYR A 147 -6.71 2.84 3.95
CA TYR A 147 -6.99 1.50 4.41
C TYR A 147 -5.80 0.96 5.20
N TYR A 148 -6.06 0.42 6.38
CA TYR A 148 -5.02 -0.04 7.29
C TYR A 148 -5.18 -1.53 7.56
N LEU A 149 -4.04 -2.19 7.73
CA LEU A 149 -3.96 -3.62 7.97
C LEU A 149 -2.63 -3.97 8.63
N VAL A 150 -2.54 -5.16 9.19
CA VAL A 150 -1.30 -5.78 9.68
C VAL A 150 -1.04 -7.09 8.93
N THR A 151 0.23 -7.52 8.91
CA THR A 151 0.68 -8.71 8.19
C THR A 151 1.62 -9.55 9.06
N ASN A 152 1.89 -10.79 8.65
CA ASN A 152 2.99 -11.59 9.20
C ASN A 152 4.38 -11.05 8.80
N ASP A 153 5.41 -11.59 9.43
CA ASP A 153 6.84 -11.34 9.15
C ASP A 153 7.41 -12.19 8.00
N ARG A 154 6.65 -13.17 7.52
CA ARG A 154 7.03 -14.09 6.45
C ARG A 154 5.81 -14.52 5.65
N SER A 155 6.04 -14.95 4.40
CA SER A 155 5.00 -15.55 3.56
C SER A 155 4.43 -16.82 4.23
N LEU A 156 3.12 -17.03 4.32
CA LEU A 156 2.03 -16.16 3.82
C LEU A 156 1.86 -14.91 4.71
N TYR A 157 2.01 -13.73 4.10
CA TYR A 157 2.00 -12.45 4.80
C TYR A 157 0.59 -12.04 5.21
N GLY A 158 -0.38 -12.26 4.32
CA GLY A 158 -1.79 -12.00 4.59
C GLY A 158 -2.34 -12.92 5.68
N ILE A 159 -3.02 -12.34 6.68
CA ILE A 159 -3.60 -13.07 7.81
C ILE A 159 -5.14 -13.01 7.84
N GLY A 160 -5.76 -12.61 6.73
CA GLY A 160 -7.21 -12.51 6.62
C GLY A 160 -7.78 -11.46 7.56
N GLU A 161 -9.01 -11.67 8.06
CA GLU A 161 -9.75 -10.68 8.88
C GLU A 161 -9.00 -10.24 10.13
N GLU A 162 -8.15 -11.10 10.71
CA GLU A 162 -7.28 -10.74 11.84
C GLU A 162 -6.33 -9.58 11.50
N GLY A 163 -6.01 -9.39 10.23
CA GLY A 163 -5.18 -8.31 9.72
C GLY A 163 -5.83 -6.93 9.84
N THR A 164 -7.14 -6.86 10.04
CA THR A 164 -7.84 -5.58 10.21
C THR A 164 -7.70 -5.00 11.61
N ASP A 165 -7.33 -5.83 12.61
CA ASP A 165 -7.15 -5.41 14.00
C ASP A 165 -5.69 -4.97 14.25
N PRO A 166 -5.44 -3.69 14.60
CA PRO A 166 -4.11 -3.19 14.90
C PRO A 166 -3.44 -3.91 16.09
N ASN A 167 -4.20 -4.56 16.97
CA ASN A 167 -3.66 -5.29 18.12
C ASN A 167 -2.96 -6.60 17.73
N ASN A 168 -3.15 -7.08 16.49
CA ASN A 168 -2.49 -8.28 15.97
C ASN A 168 -1.15 -7.98 15.30
N ARG A 169 -0.64 -6.74 15.43
CA ARG A 169 0.66 -6.36 14.89
C ARG A 169 1.79 -7.20 15.51
N ILE A 170 2.73 -7.61 14.66
CA ILE A 170 4.02 -8.17 15.07
C ILE A 170 5.06 -7.04 15.09
N ASP A 171 5.66 -6.79 16.26
CA ASP A 171 6.74 -5.81 16.40
C ASP A 171 8.12 -6.48 16.22
N ASN A 172 9.06 -5.76 15.59
CA ASN A 172 10.47 -6.18 15.44
C ASN A 172 11.38 -5.71 16.57
#